data_AF-A0A951AIL9-F1
#
_entry.id   AF-A0A951AIL9-F1
#
_cell.length_a   1.000
_cell.length_b   1.000
_cell.length_c   1.000
_cell.angle_alpha   90.00
_cell.angle_beta   90.00
_cell.angle_gamma   90.00
#
_symmetry.space_group_name_H-M   'P 1'
#
loop_
_entity.id
_entity.type
_entity.pdbx_description
1 polymer ?
#
loop_
_entity_poly.entity_id
_entity_poly.type
_entity_poly.pdbx_seq_one_letter_code
_entity_poly.pdbx_strand_id
1 'polypeptide(L)'
;MIHKITPSNDTFRFCMLFAGLLFGIFFPALAQSGPELQMVELSKKLQLTDKQKKELMPIVEERDKKIKALEANTSMGKLQKIRKASEIQDSFREQAAKYLSAEQVKKLEALQAQRRAKLMGH
;
A
#
# COMPACT_ATOMS: atom_id res chain seq x y z
N MET A 1 -12.97 -5.93 43.36
CA MET A 1 -11.93 -6.36 42.40
C MET A 1 -12.57 -6.35 41.01
N ILE A 2 -12.37 -5.28 40.26
CA ILE A 2 -13.05 -5.03 38.98
C ILE A 2 -12.17 -5.60 37.86
N HIS A 3 -12.70 -6.58 37.12
CA HIS A 3 -12.08 -7.12 35.91
C HIS A 3 -11.80 -5.98 34.93
N LYS A 4 -10.52 -5.74 34.62
CA LYS A 4 -10.14 -4.90 33.48
C LYS A 4 -10.43 -5.68 32.21
N ILE A 5 -11.57 -5.37 31.60
CA ILE A 5 -11.88 -5.74 30.23
C ILE A 5 -10.96 -4.88 29.35
N THR A 6 -9.87 -5.47 28.88
CA THR A 6 -9.03 -4.92 27.82
C THR A 6 -9.81 -5.07 26.50
N PRO A 7 -10.19 -4.01 25.77
CA PRO A 7 -10.75 -4.20 24.45
C PRO A 7 -9.64 -4.62 23.47
N SER A 8 -9.74 -5.87 23.05
CA SER A 8 -9.01 -6.47 21.94
C SER A 8 -9.38 -5.76 20.61
N ASN A 9 -8.36 -5.19 20.00
CA ASN A 9 -8.09 -4.98 18.58
C ASN A 9 -9.06 -5.61 17.54
N ASP A 10 -10.13 -4.94 17.09
CA ASP A 10 -10.90 -5.43 15.91
C ASP A 10 -11.44 -4.37 14.93
N THR A 11 -11.51 -3.07 15.28
CA THR A 11 -12.08 -2.04 14.40
C THR A 11 -11.08 -1.36 13.46
N PHE A 12 -9.77 -1.46 13.69
CA PHE A 12 -8.78 -0.96 12.72
C PHE A 12 -8.67 -1.88 11.48
N ARG A 13 -8.98 -3.17 11.65
CA ARG A 13 -8.98 -4.18 10.57
C ARG A 13 -10.06 -3.90 9.53
N PHE A 14 -11.14 -3.20 9.90
CA PHE A 14 -12.24 -2.87 9.01
C PHE A 14 -11.94 -1.71 8.04
N CYS A 15 -10.94 -0.87 8.32
CA CYS A 15 -10.50 0.15 7.34
C CYS A 15 -9.40 -0.37 6.40
N MET A 16 -8.89 -1.58 6.67
CA MET A 16 -7.95 -2.32 5.83
C MET A 16 -8.65 -3.40 4.98
N LEU A 17 -9.99 -3.35 4.88
CA LEU A 17 -10.78 -4.19 3.97
C LEU A 17 -10.70 -3.71 2.50
N PHE A 18 -9.91 -2.68 2.21
CA PHE A 18 -9.65 -2.15 0.87
C PHE A 18 -8.23 -2.41 0.36
N ALA A 19 -7.44 -3.23 1.05
CA ALA A 19 -6.10 -3.65 0.63
C ALA A 19 -6.09 -4.73 -0.49
N GLY A 20 -7.26 -5.25 -0.88
CA GLY A 20 -7.39 -6.35 -1.84
C GLY A 20 -7.90 -5.96 -3.23
N LEU A 21 -7.69 -4.74 -3.72
CA LEU A 21 -8.11 -4.42 -5.10
C LEU A 21 -7.03 -3.69 -5.90
N LEU A 22 -5.82 -4.23 -5.81
CA LEU A 22 -5.05 -4.46 -7.01
C LEU A 22 -4.99 -5.96 -7.39
N PHE A 23 -5.22 -6.88 -6.44
CA PHE A 23 -5.21 -8.33 -6.63
C PHE A 23 -6.56 -8.92 -6.20
N GLY A 24 -7.29 -9.50 -7.16
CA GLY A 24 -8.60 -10.08 -6.89
C GLY A 24 -8.56 -11.28 -5.96
N ILE A 25 -9.69 -11.46 -5.27
CA ILE A 25 -10.10 -12.58 -4.42
C ILE A 25 -9.67 -12.46 -2.94
N PHE A 26 -10.71 -12.39 -2.11
CA PHE A 26 -10.68 -12.47 -0.65
C PHE A 26 -10.16 -13.84 -0.20
N PHE A 27 -8.93 -13.89 0.33
CA PHE A 27 -8.45 -15.02 1.13
C PHE A 27 -8.05 -14.51 2.52
N PRO A 28 -8.77 -14.90 3.58
CA PRO A 28 -8.43 -14.52 4.95
C PRO A 28 -7.47 -15.57 5.53
N ALA A 29 -6.17 -15.46 5.24
CA ALA A 29 -5.07 -16.00 6.05
C ALA A 29 -3.73 -15.61 5.40
N LEU A 30 -2.79 -15.15 6.23
CA LEU A 30 -1.43 -14.67 5.93
C LEU A 30 -1.31 -13.20 5.51
N ALA A 31 -0.84 -12.42 6.49
CA ALA A 31 0.19 -11.40 6.38
C ALA A 31 0.26 -10.59 5.08
N GLN A 32 -0.04 -9.29 5.19
CA GLN A 32 0.87 -8.23 4.74
C GLN A 32 1.70 -8.63 3.51
N SER A 33 1.14 -8.44 2.31
CA SER A 33 1.82 -8.86 1.08
C SER A 33 3.23 -8.31 1.08
N GLY A 34 4.23 -9.19 1.20
CA GLY A 34 5.62 -8.76 1.28
C GLY A 34 6.04 -7.98 0.03
N PRO A 35 7.18 -7.28 0.06
CA PRO A 35 7.72 -6.54 -1.07
C PRO A 35 7.71 -7.36 -2.37
N GLU A 36 8.03 -8.65 -2.29
CA GLU A 36 7.98 -9.61 -3.40
C GLU A 36 6.61 -9.72 -4.06
N LEU A 37 5.55 -9.96 -3.26
CA LEU A 37 4.20 -10.05 -3.80
C LEU A 37 3.76 -8.72 -4.41
N GLN A 38 4.03 -7.61 -3.71
CA GLN A 38 3.74 -6.26 -4.21
C GLN A 38 4.46 -5.99 -5.55
N MET A 39 5.69 -6.48 -5.70
CA MET A 39 6.46 -6.37 -6.94
C MET A 39 5.90 -7.25 -8.06
N VAL A 40 5.44 -8.47 -7.76
CA VAL A 40 4.73 -9.32 -8.73
C VAL A 40 3.47 -8.60 -9.23
N GLU A 41 2.71 -7.96 -8.33
CA GLU A 41 1.52 -7.23 -8.71
C GLU A 41 1.82 -6.04 -9.62
N LEU A 42 2.81 -5.24 -9.21
CA LEU A 42 3.24 -4.05 -9.94
C LEU A 42 3.78 -4.45 -11.31
N SER A 43 4.54 -5.54 -11.38
CA SER A 43 5.08 -6.12 -12.61
C SER A 43 4.00 -6.50 -13.58
N LYS A 44 2.95 -7.20 -13.10
CA LYS A 44 1.82 -7.60 -13.95
C LYS A 44 1.06 -6.38 -14.48
N LYS A 45 0.87 -5.36 -13.65
CA LYS A 45 0.09 -4.17 -14.04
C LYS A 45 0.84 -3.25 -14.99
N LEU A 46 2.11 -3.00 -14.73
CA LEU A 46 2.93 -2.08 -15.52
C LEU A 46 3.74 -2.79 -16.61
N GLN A 47 3.66 -4.12 -16.70
CA GLN A 47 4.48 -4.93 -17.60
C GLN A 47 5.98 -4.61 -17.43
N LEU A 48 6.44 -4.67 -16.19
CA LEU A 48 7.82 -4.31 -15.85
C LEU A 48 8.80 -5.33 -16.44
N THR A 49 9.88 -4.82 -17.03
CA THR A 49 11.05 -5.63 -17.42
C THR A 49 11.83 -6.07 -16.18
N ASP A 50 12.62 -7.13 -16.28
CA ASP A 50 13.40 -7.63 -15.14
C ASP A 50 14.43 -6.61 -14.64
N LYS A 51 14.97 -5.77 -15.53
CA LYS A 51 15.81 -4.63 -15.14
C LYS A 51 15.03 -3.64 -14.29
N GLN A 52 13.84 -3.23 -14.73
CA GLN A 52 13.00 -2.30 -13.97
C GLN A 52 12.58 -2.88 -12.62
N LYS A 53 12.29 -4.19 -12.55
CA LYS A 53 11.97 -4.86 -11.27
C LYS A 53 13.11 -4.75 -10.27
N LYS A 54 14.36 -4.98 -10.69
CA LYS A 54 15.54 -4.88 -9.82
C LYS A 54 15.72 -3.46 -9.28
N GLU A 55 15.51 -2.43 -10.11
CA GLU A 55 15.61 -1.03 -9.69
C GLU A 55 14.45 -0.62 -8.76
N LEU A 56 13.25 -1.15 -8.99
CA LEU A 56 12.05 -0.79 -8.22
C LEU A 56 11.92 -1.56 -6.90
N MET A 57 12.53 -2.74 -6.78
CA MET A 57 12.48 -3.57 -5.56
C MET A 57 12.87 -2.79 -4.29
N PRO A 58 14.06 -2.12 -4.21
CA PRO A 58 14.42 -1.38 -3.00
C PRO A 58 13.44 -0.23 -2.68
N ILE A 59 12.83 0.37 -3.70
CA ILE A 59 11.84 1.44 -3.53
C ILE A 59 10.52 0.88 -2.96
N VAL A 60 10.12 -0.32 -3.39
CA VAL A 60 8.95 -1.02 -2.84
C VAL A 60 9.20 -1.50 -1.42
N GLU A 61 10.39 -2.02 -1.12
CA GLU A 61 10.79 -2.39 0.24
C GLU A 61 10.78 -1.20 1.19
N GLU A 62 11.33 -0.06 0.76
CA GLU A 62 11.34 1.16 1.56
C GLU A 62 9.91 1.66 1.82
N ARG A 63 9.06 1.67 0.78
CA ARG A 63 7.63 2.01 0.91
C ARG A 63 6.96 1.10 1.93
N ASP A 64 7.13 -0.21 1.80
CA ASP A 64 6.56 -1.21 2.69
C ASP A 64 6.98 -0.94 4.14
N LYS A 65 8.28 -0.76 4.39
CA LYS A 65 8.81 -0.40 5.71
C LYS A 65 8.17 0.87 6.30
N LYS A 66 8.00 1.93 5.50
CA LYS A 66 7.34 3.17 5.94
C LYS A 66 5.88 2.96 6.29
N ILE A 67 5.15 2.17 5.51
CA ILE A 67 3.75 1.81 5.79
C ILE A 67 3.65 1.00 7.08
N LYS A 68 4.50 0.00 7.30
CA LYS A 68 4.51 -0.78 8.56
C LYS A 68 4.78 0.08 9.78
N ALA A 69 5.74 1.00 9.68
CA ALA A 69 6.04 1.95 10.74
C ALA A 69 4.85 2.88 11.04
N LEU A 70 4.14 3.32 10.00
CA LEU A 70 2.95 4.15 10.11
C LEU A 70 1.77 3.39 10.75
N GLU A 71 1.61 2.11 10.41
CA GLU A 71 0.61 1.23 11.02
C GLU A 71 0.88 1.03 12.51
N ALA A 72 2.13 0.71 12.86
CA ALA A 72 2.60 0.48 14.24
C ALA A 72 2.57 1.75 15.12
N ASN A 73 2.52 2.94 14.53
CA ASN A 73 2.47 4.19 15.29
C ASN A 73 1.11 4.37 16.00
N THR A 74 1.05 4.17 17.31
CA THR A 74 -0.19 4.29 18.10
C THR A 74 -0.58 5.72 18.45
N SER A 75 0.32 6.69 18.26
CA SER A 75 0.13 8.08 18.67
C SER A 75 -0.58 8.94 17.61
N MET A 76 -0.67 8.46 16.37
CA MET A 76 -1.30 9.21 15.27
C MET A 76 -2.78 8.87 15.09
N GLY A 77 -3.61 9.91 14.97
CA GLY A 77 -5.02 9.76 14.61
C GLY A 77 -5.21 9.23 13.18
N LYS A 78 -6.36 8.60 12.93
CA LYS A 78 -6.69 7.93 11.65
C LYS A 78 -6.49 8.82 10.41
N LEU A 79 -7.01 10.05 10.44
CA LEU A 79 -6.88 10.98 9.31
C LEU A 79 -5.43 11.40 9.05
N GLN A 80 -4.62 11.54 10.11
CA GLN A 80 -3.20 11.84 9.97
C GLN A 80 -2.45 10.67 9.35
N LYS A 81 -2.78 9.43 9.75
CA LYS A 81 -2.22 8.22 9.12
C LYS A 81 -2.57 8.15 7.64
N ILE A 82 -3.82 8.43 7.26
CA ILE A 82 -4.22 8.43 5.85
C ILE A 82 -3.41 9.46 5.04
N ARG A 83 -3.24 10.68 5.56
CA ARG A 83 -2.40 11.71 4.91
C ARG A 83 -0.96 11.24 4.74
N LYS A 84 -0.36 10.68 5.79
CA LYS A 84 1.00 10.12 5.71
C LYS A 84 1.14 8.95 4.75
N ALA A 85 0.14 8.07 4.68
CA ALA A 85 0.13 6.99 3.70
C ALA A 85 0.07 7.53 2.26
N SER A 86 -0.68 8.62 2.01
CA SER A 86 -0.70 9.30 0.72
C SER A 86 0.67 9.87 0.37
N GLU A 87 1.32 10.58 1.31
CA GLU A 87 2.68 11.13 1.11
C GLU A 87 3.70 10.04 0.77
N ILE A 88 3.63 8.90 1.45
CA ILE A 88 4.48 7.73 1.17
C ILE A 88 4.23 7.19 -0.25
N GLN A 89 2.96 7.12 -0.68
CA GLN A 89 2.60 6.67 -2.02
C GLN A 89 3.04 7.65 -3.11
N ASP A 90 2.97 8.96 -2.84
CA ASP A 90 3.42 10.01 -3.76
C ASP A 90 4.94 9.97 -3.93
N SER A 91 5.68 9.84 -2.82
CA SER A 91 7.13 9.66 -2.85
C SER A 91 7.53 8.39 -3.62
N PHE A 92 6.82 7.27 -3.41
CA PHE A 92 7.05 6.06 -4.19
C PHE A 92 6.90 6.30 -5.70
N ARG A 93 5.85 7.00 -6.12
CA ARG A 93 5.60 7.30 -7.54
C ARG A 93 6.73 8.14 -8.14
N GLU A 94 7.15 9.19 -7.45
CA GLU A 94 8.22 10.09 -7.92
C GLU A 94 9.55 9.34 -8.09
N GLN A 95 9.87 8.46 -7.15
CA GLN A 95 11.08 7.64 -7.23
C GLN A 95 10.97 6.58 -8.33
N ALA A 96 9.82 5.88 -8.42
CA ALA A 96 9.57 4.85 -9.41
C ALA A 96 9.58 5.41 -10.84
N ALA A 97 9.06 6.63 -11.06
CA ALA A 97 8.96 7.25 -12.38
C ALA A 97 10.30 7.35 -13.12
N LYS A 98 11.41 7.43 -12.39
CA LYS A 98 12.78 7.46 -12.96
C LYS A 98 13.14 6.19 -13.72
N TYR A 99 12.48 5.08 -13.40
CA TYR A 99 12.76 3.75 -13.96
C TYR A 99 11.63 3.25 -14.87
N LEU A 100 10.57 4.03 -15.03
CA LEU A 100 9.39 3.67 -15.82
C LEU A 100 9.37 4.43 -17.15
N SER A 101 8.75 3.83 -18.16
CA SER A 101 8.40 4.57 -19.38
C SER A 101 7.28 5.57 -19.11
N ALA A 102 7.12 6.58 -19.97
CA ALA A 102 6.03 7.56 -19.85
C ALA A 102 4.65 6.89 -19.80
N GLU A 103 4.44 5.83 -20.59
CA GLU A 103 3.19 5.06 -20.58
C GLU A 103 2.98 4.34 -19.23
N GLN A 104 4.03 3.72 -18.70
CA GLN A 104 3.99 3.05 -17.41
C GLN A 104 3.72 4.03 -16.26
N VAL A 105 4.28 5.24 -16.30
CA VAL A 105 3.99 6.31 -15.35
C VAL A 105 2.51 6.69 -15.40
N LYS A 106 1.96 6.96 -16.60
CA LYS A 106 0.54 7.28 -16.78
C LYS A 106 -0.37 6.18 -16.24
N LYS A 107 0.01 4.91 -16.46
CA LYS A 107 -0.73 3.76 -15.93
C LYS A 107 -0.65 3.68 -14.41
N LEU A 108 0.51 3.94 -13.82
CA LEU A 108 0.69 3.99 -12.37
C LEU A 108 -0.18 5.07 -11.73
N GLU A 109 -0.24 6.26 -12.34
CA GLU A 109 -1.11 7.37 -11.91
C GLU A 109 -2.59 7.00 -11.98
N ALA A 110 -3.03 6.37 -13.07
CA ALA A 110 -4.41 5.91 -13.22
C ALA A 110 -4.79 4.89 -12.14
N LEU A 111 -3.91 3.93 -11.83
CA LEU A 111 -4.12 2.96 -10.75
C LEU A 111 -4.19 3.63 -9.36
N GLN A 112 -3.47 4.73 -9.15
CA GLN A 112 -3.55 5.49 -7.90
C GLN A 112 -4.84 6.32 -7.84
N ALA A 113 -5.23 6.98 -8.92
CA ALA A 113 -6.48 7.73 -9.02
C ALA A 113 -7.69 6.82 -8.76
N GLN A 114 -7.72 5.64 -9.38
CA GLN A 114 -8.75 4.64 -9.16
C GLN A 114 -8.85 4.24 -7.68
N ARG A 115 -7.71 4.01 -7.02
CA ARG A 115 -7.68 3.67 -5.59
C ARG A 115 -8.22 4.80 -4.72
N ARG A 116 -7.81 6.05 -4.97
CA ARG A 116 -8.32 7.22 -4.25
C ARG A 116 -9.83 7.36 -4.42
N ALA A 117 -10.34 7.24 -5.65
CA ALA A 117 -11.77 7.28 -5.92
C ALA A 117 -12.52 6.19 -5.15
N LYS A 118 -11.97 4.96 -5.12
CA LYS A 118 -12.56 3.84 -4.38
C LYS A 118 -12.64 4.08 -2.87
N LEU A 119 -11.68 4.81 -2.30
CA LEU A 119 -11.66 5.16 -0.87
C LEU A 119 -12.62 6.29 -0.51
N MET A 120 -12.91 7.17 -1.47
CA MET A 120 -13.81 8.33 -1.29
C MET A 120 -15.27 8.02 -1.65
N GLY A 121 -15.53 6.98 -2.43
CA GLY A 121 -16.86 6.61 -2.93
C GLY A 121 -17.65 5.64 -2.05
N HIS A 122 -17.69 5.87 -0.73
CA HIS A 122 -18.56 5.14 0.21
C HIS A 122 -19.55 6.08 0.87
#